data_AF-A0A7C6Z2Q3-F1
#
_entry.id   AF-A0A7C6Z2Q3-F1
#
_cell.length_a   1.000
_cell.length_b   1.000
_cell.length_c   1.000
_cell.angle_alpha   90.00
_cell.angle_beta   90.00
_cell.angle_gamma   90.00
#
_symmetry.space_group_name_H-M   'P 1'
#
loop_
_entity.id
_entity.type
_entity.pdbx_description
1 polymer ?
#
loop_
_entity_poly.entity_id
_entity_poly.type
_entity_poly.pdbx_seq_one_letter_code
_entity_poly.pdbx_strand_id
1 'polypeptide(L)'
;MVENIRIRTEREEWERLSPHAAKSSEAKRSREEAECDIRTKFQRDRDRILHSKPFRRLKHKTQVYIAPAGDHYRTRMTHSLEVSQ
;
A
#
# COMPACT_ATOMS: atom_id res chain seq x y z
N MET A 1 -12.19 -21.01 16.89
CA MET A 1 -12.18 -19.86 15.97
C MET A 1 -11.91 -20.40 14.57
N VAL A 2 -12.71 -20.03 13.58
CA VAL A 2 -12.48 -20.46 12.19
C VAL A 2 -11.29 -19.66 11.67
N GLU A 3 -10.25 -20.34 11.20
CA GLU A 3 -9.08 -19.71 10.61
C GLU A 3 -9.47 -19.07 9.28
N ASN A 4 -9.44 -17.74 9.20
CA ASN A 4 -9.69 -17.00 7.98
C ASN A 4 -8.37 -16.63 7.27
N ILE A 5 -8.48 -16.14 6.02
CA ILE A 5 -7.32 -15.86 5.17
C ILE A 5 -6.41 -14.80 5.83
N ARG A 6 -7.00 -13.77 6.46
CA ARG A 6 -6.23 -12.73 7.16
C ARG A 6 -5.37 -13.32 8.27
N ILE A 7 -5.94 -14.13 9.16
CA ILE A 7 -5.22 -14.73 10.30
C ILE A 7 -4.08 -15.62 9.81
N ARG A 8 -4.31 -16.40 8.74
CA ARG A 8 -3.27 -17.22 8.13
C ARG A 8 -2.11 -16.37 7.60
N THR A 9 -2.41 -15.29 6.88
CA THR A 9 -1.39 -14.37 6.37
C THR A 9 -0.63 -13.67 7.49
N GLU A 10 -1.31 -13.21 8.55
CA GLU A 10 -0.66 -12.61 9.71
C GLU A 10 0.28 -13.62 10.42
N ARG A 11 -0.12 -14.89 10.55
CA ARG A 11 0.78 -15.94 11.08
C ARG A 11 2.01 -16.14 10.18
N GLU A 12 1.81 -16.24 8.87
CA GLU A 12 2.92 -16.35 7.91
C GLU A 12 3.88 -15.16 7.99
N GLU A 13 3.38 -13.94 8.21
CA GLU A 13 4.22 -12.76 8.43
C GLU A 13 5.11 -12.93 9.67
N TRP A 14 4.58 -13.47 10.77
CA TRP A 14 5.33 -13.74 11.99
C TRP A 14 6.44 -14.76 11.79
N GLU A 15 6.16 -15.84 11.05
CA GLU A 15 7.10 -16.93 10.80
C GLU A 15 8.18 -16.57 9.77
N ARG A 16 7.82 -15.81 8.72
CA ARG A 16 8.70 -15.57 7.56
C ARG A 16 9.47 -14.26 7.61
N LEU A 17 8.88 -13.19 8.13
CA LEU A 17 9.54 -11.88 8.14
C LEU A 17 10.51 -11.79 9.33
N SER A 18 11.56 -10.99 9.17
CA SER A 18 12.53 -10.68 10.23
C SER A 18 11.86 -10.35 11.59
N PRO A 19 12.48 -10.70 12.73
CA PRO A 19 12.00 -10.29 14.05
C PRO A 19 11.86 -8.77 14.22
N HIS A 20 12.59 -7.98 13.41
CA HIS A 20 12.52 -6.51 13.43
C HIS A 20 11.56 -5.92 12.38
N ALA A 21 10.88 -6.76 11.59
CA ALA A 21 9.92 -6.28 10.61
C ALA A 21 8.62 -5.84 11.30
N ALA A 22 8.03 -4.73 10.82
CA ALA A 22 6.70 -4.34 11.23
C ALA A 22 5.67 -5.37 10.75
N LYS A 23 4.91 -5.96 11.67
CA LYS A 23 3.90 -6.99 11.38
C LYS A 23 2.52 -6.35 11.23
N SER A 24 1.70 -6.84 10.30
CA SER A 24 0.40 -6.24 10.06
C SER A 24 -0.57 -6.41 11.24
N SER A 25 -0.43 -7.48 12.03
CA SER A 25 -1.30 -7.73 13.19
C SER A 25 -1.15 -6.66 14.27
N GLU A 26 0.06 -6.10 14.43
CA GLU A 26 0.40 -5.12 15.47
C GLU A 26 -0.02 -3.69 15.15
N ALA A 27 -0.49 -3.43 13.91
CA ALA A 27 -0.88 -2.10 13.49
C ALA A 27 -2.07 -1.58 14.33
N LYS A 28 -1.91 -0.36 14.86
CA LYS A 28 -2.93 0.36 15.63
C LYS A 28 -3.53 1.48 14.79
N ARG A 29 -4.84 1.68 14.93
CA ARG A 29 -5.58 2.74 14.22
C ARG A 29 -6.14 3.73 15.22
N SER A 30 -6.28 4.99 14.80
CA SER A 30 -6.89 6.04 15.62
C SER A 30 -8.38 5.80 15.87
N ARG A 31 -9.04 5.02 15.01
CA ARG A 31 -10.43 4.57 15.16
C ARG A 31 -10.50 3.07 15.07
N GLU A 32 -11.31 2.47 15.94
CA GLU A 32 -11.61 1.05 15.87
C GLU A 32 -12.39 0.75 14.59
N GLU A 33 -12.01 -0.35 13.95
CA GLU A 33 -12.67 -0.84 12.76
C GLU A 33 -12.77 -2.36 12.86
N ALA A 34 -13.88 -2.92 12.35
CA ALA A 34 -13.99 -4.37 12.25
C ALA A 34 -12.85 -4.94 11.39
N GLU A 35 -12.33 -6.08 11.83
CA GLU A 35 -11.33 -6.81 11.07
C GLU A 35 -11.94 -7.42 9.80
N CYS A 36 -11.13 -7.51 8.74
CA CYS A 36 -11.54 -8.15 7.50
C CYS A 36 -11.13 -9.63 7.52
N ASP A 37 -11.96 -10.54 7.01
CA ASP A 37 -11.59 -11.97 6.97
C ASP A 37 -10.51 -12.31 5.95
N ILE A 38 -10.27 -11.40 5.00
CA ILE A 38 -9.40 -11.66 3.84
C ILE A 38 -8.15 -10.79 3.88
N ARG A 39 -8.29 -9.49 4.15
CA ARG A 39 -7.20 -8.50 4.01
C ARG A 39 -6.60 -8.14 5.36
N THR A 40 -5.27 -8.17 5.45
CA THR A 40 -4.53 -7.64 6.60
C THR A 40 -4.65 -6.11 6.68
N LYS A 41 -4.35 -5.53 7.86
CA LYS A 41 -4.43 -4.07 8.06
C LYS A 41 -3.59 -3.31 7.02
N PHE A 42 -2.36 -3.75 6.73
CA PHE A 42 -1.51 -3.11 5.72
C PHE A 42 -2.04 -3.28 4.29
N GLN A 43 -2.63 -4.45 3.95
CA GLN A 43 -3.29 -4.63 2.65
C GLN A 43 -4.48 -3.68 2.48
N ARG A 44 -5.29 -3.49 3.54
CA ARG A 44 -6.41 -2.53 3.53
C ARG A 44 -5.93 -1.10 3.34
N ASP A 45 -4.80 -0.72 3.95
CA ASP A 45 -4.24 0.63 3.80
C ASP A 45 -3.69 0.88 2.40
N ARG A 46 -3.04 -0.13 1.80
CA ARG A 46 -2.64 -0.08 0.39
C ARG A 46 -3.84 0.18 -0.53
N ASP A 47 -4.93 -0.55 -0.35
CA ASP A 47 -6.15 -0.37 -1.15
C ASP A 47 -6.74 1.05 -0.99
N ARG A 48 -6.77 1.57 0.25
CA ARG A 48 -7.25 2.93 0.53
C ARG A 48 -6.43 3.99 -0.20
N ILE A 49 -5.10 3.87 -0.17
CA ILE A 49 -4.20 4.79 -0.86
C ILE A 49 -4.46 4.72 -2.37
N LEU A 50 -4.47 3.51 -2.94
CA LEU A 50 -4.65 3.25 -4.36
C LEU A 50 -5.97 3.84 -4.89
N HIS A 51 -7.07 3.70 -4.13
CA HIS A 51 -8.39 4.19 -4.52
C HIS A 51 -8.70 5.63 -4.07
N SER A 52 -7.73 6.33 -3.47
CA SER A 52 -7.93 7.69 -2.98
C SER A 52 -7.97 8.72 -4.14
N LYS A 53 -8.75 9.81 -3.96
CA LYS A 53 -8.74 10.94 -4.89
C LYS A 53 -7.34 11.59 -5.01
N PRO A 54 -6.57 11.81 -3.92
CA PRO A 54 -5.21 12.34 -4.00
C PRO A 54 -4.26 11.49 -4.84
N PHE A 55 -4.26 10.16 -4.67
CA PHE A 55 -3.41 9.27 -5.47
C PHE A 55 -3.76 9.35 -6.96
N ARG A 56 -5.06 9.36 -7.31
CA ARG A 56 -5.50 9.56 -8.71
C ARG A 56 -5.01 10.87 -9.33
N ARG A 57 -4.93 11.96 -8.55
CA ARG A 57 -4.43 13.25 -9.04
C ARG A 57 -2.96 13.20 -9.45
N LEU A 58 -2.16 12.26 -8.92
CA LEU A 58 -0.75 12.10 -9.29
C LEU A 58 -0.57 11.76 -10.78
N LYS A 59 -1.59 11.17 -11.43
CA LYS A 59 -1.61 10.93 -12.88
C LYS A 59 -1.41 12.22 -13.69
N HIS A 60 -1.87 13.35 -13.17
CA HIS A 60 -1.81 14.65 -13.83
C HIS A 60 -0.80 15.59 -13.17
N LYS A 61 0.10 15.07 -12.33
CA LYS A 61 1.21 15.83 -11.76
C LYS A 61 2.50 15.34 -12.39
N THR A 62 3.25 16.25 -12.99
CA THR A 62 4.56 15.93 -13.55
C THR A 62 5.57 15.70 -12.42
N GLN A 63 6.47 14.73 -12.63
CA GLN A 63 7.70 14.64 -11.86
C GLN A 63 8.70 15.57 -12.55
N VAL A 64 9.29 16.50 -11.81
CA VAL A 64 10.15 17.62 -12.27
C VAL A 64 10.87 17.36 -13.60
N TYR A 65 10.39 17.98 -14.68
CA TYR A 65 11.11 18.15 -15.95
C TYR A 65 10.81 19.53 -16.54
N ILE A 66 11.86 20.30 -16.84
CA ILE A 66 11.85 21.40 -17.81
C ILE A 66 12.09 20.71 -19.16
N ALA A 67 11.17 20.91 -20.11
CA ALA A 67 11.05 20.12 -21.33
C ALA A 67 12.36 19.98 -22.15
N PRO A 68 12.89 18.75 -22.33
CA PRO A 68 13.56 18.38 -23.56
C PRO A 68 12.50 17.84 -24.54
N ALA A 69 12.70 18.05 -25.84
CA ALA A 69 11.75 17.63 -26.88
C ALA A 69 11.48 16.11 -26.84
N GLY A 70 10.27 15.69 -26.44
CA GLY A 70 9.83 14.29 -26.41
C GLY A 70 8.50 14.08 -25.68
N ASP A 71 7.75 13.03 -26.01
CA ASP A 71 6.36 12.79 -25.56
C ASP A 71 6.22 11.81 -24.37
N HIS A 72 7.30 11.17 -23.94
CA HIS A 72 7.30 10.19 -22.83
C HIS A 72 7.61 10.84 -21.48
N TYR A 73 6.68 11.60 -20.91
CA TYR A 73 6.85 12.20 -19.58
C TYR A 73 6.47 11.24 -18.45
N ARG A 74 7.34 11.14 -17.44
CA ARG A 74 7.00 10.49 -16.16
C ARG A 74 6.05 11.38 -15.36
N THR A 75 4.99 10.78 -14.85
CA THR A 75 4.09 11.43 -13.89
C THR A 75 4.52 11.06 -12.47
N ARG A 76 4.05 11.81 -11.48
CA ARG A 76 4.24 11.42 -10.07
C ARG A 76 3.61 10.06 -9.78
N MET A 77 2.56 9.68 -10.49
CA MET A 77 1.94 8.35 -10.34
C MET A 77 2.86 7.24 -10.84
N THR A 78 3.42 7.37 -12.05
CA THR A 78 4.33 6.35 -12.58
C THR A 78 5.59 6.23 -11.72
N HIS A 79 6.13 7.37 -11.28
CA HIS A 79 7.25 7.38 -10.34
C HIS A 79 6.93 6.68 -9.02
N SER A 80 5.78 6.97 -8.39
CA SER A 80 5.37 6.29 -7.15
C SER A 80 5.17 4.78 -7.33
N LEU A 81 4.70 4.34 -8.50
CA LEU A 81 4.58 2.91 -8.80
C LEU A 81 5.94 2.24 -9.01
N GLU A 82 6.88 2.91 -9.68
CA GLU A 82 8.26 2.42 -9.83
C GLU A 82 8.97 2.27 -8.48
N VAL A 83 8.81 3.21 -7.55
CA VAL A 83 9.36 3.13 -6.19
C VAL A 83 8.75 1.99 -5.37
N SER A 84 7.55 1.53 -5.74
CA SER A 84 6.86 0.45 -5.02
C SER A 84 7.20 -0.97 -5.50
N GLN A 85 7.93 -1.11 -6.62
CA GLN A 85 8.41 -2.40 -7.15
C GLN A 85 9.75 -2.77 -6.52
#